data_AF-A0AA88LBJ8-F1
#
_entry.id   AF-A0AA88LBJ8-F1
#
_cell.length_a   1.000
_cell.length_b   1.000
_cell.length_c   1.000
_cell.angle_alpha   90.00
_cell.angle_beta   90.00
_cell.angle_gamma   90.00
#
_symmetry.space_group_name_H-M   'P 1'
#
loop_
_entity.id
_entity.type
_entity.pdbx_description
1 polymer ?
#
loop_
_entity_poly.entity_id
_entity_poly.type
_entity_poly.pdbx_seq_one_letter_code
_entity_poly.pdbx_strand_id
1 'polypeptide(L)'
;MDIELDAMFRRIERLEALIVDSGPEELNATVLDNLLKFNADMVNATNGRERIQTVFRKVDEIDRFLDPVWLDTKQSQSQIEKAEVILSEEANIIKMVEDLNELDKLRPVLESNAIEDAPNLSSKLGTIRACQNNLTSQVEAIIKESRNCLTEQTLMMNNLNQLFLNWDDTMATLEKAKTQRNLPID
;
A
#
# COMPACT_ATOMS: atom_id res chain seq x y z
N MET A 1 13.56 -13.78 -5.54
CA MET A 1 14.42 -14.91 -5.12
C MET A 1 14.32 -16.05 -6.13
N ASP A 2 13.13 -16.55 -6.46
CA ASP A 2 12.96 -17.65 -7.43
C ASP A 2 13.40 -17.31 -8.87
N ILE A 3 13.20 -16.08 -9.34
CA ILE A 3 13.60 -15.64 -10.69
C ILE A 3 15.13 -15.64 -10.88
N GLU A 4 15.87 -15.25 -9.85
CA GLU A 4 17.34 -15.23 -9.88
C GLU A 4 17.91 -16.66 -9.81
N LEU A 5 17.25 -17.55 -9.05
CA LEU A 5 17.60 -18.96 -8.96
C LEU A 5 17.38 -19.67 -10.31
N ASP A 6 16.24 -19.43 -10.97
CA ASP A 6 15.93 -19.96 -12.29
C ASP A 6 16.90 -19.45 -13.38
N ALA A 7 17.27 -18.18 -13.31
CA ALA A 7 18.25 -17.61 -14.25
C ALA A 7 19.64 -18.24 -14.07
N MET A 8 20.04 -18.53 -12.83
CA MET A 8 21.26 -19.28 -12.50
C MET A 8 21.20 -20.71 -13.03
N PHE A 9 20.13 -21.45 -12.78
CA PHE A 9 19.97 -22.83 -13.28
C PHE A 9 20.05 -22.91 -14.81
N ARG A 10 19.35 -22.03 -15.54
CA ARG A 10 19.43 -21.98 -17.02
C ARG A 10 20.81 -21.60 -17.55
N ARG A 11 21.61 -20.89 -16.75
CA ARG A 11 22.98 -20.53 -17.12
C ARG A 11 23.93 -21.70 -16.87
N ILE A 12 23.75 -22.42 -15.77
CA ILE A 12 24.50 -23.64 -15.44
C ILE A 12 24.20 -24.71 -16.49
N GLU A 13 22.93 -24.98 -16.80
CA GLU A 13 22.52 -25.95 -17.81
C GLU A 13 23.10 -25.62 -19.21
N ARG A 14 23.15 -24.33 -19.57
CA ARG A 14 23.81 -23.90 -20.81
C ARG A 14 25.32 -24.13 -20.79
N LEU A 15 25.99 -23.90 -19.66
CA LEU A 15 27.42 -24.13 -19.52
C LEU A 15 27.73 -25.64 -19.54
N GLU A 16 26.90 -26.45 -18.89
CA GLU A 16 27.01 -27.91 -18.92
C GLU A 16 26.77 -28.44 -20.32
N ALA A 17 25.75 -27.96 -21.05
CA ALA A 17 25.54 -28.32 -22.45
C ALA A 17 26.75 -27.95 -23.33
N LEU A 18 27.35 -26.77 -23.12
CA LEU A 18 28.49 -26.33 -23.93
C LEU A 18 29.78 -27.14 -23.69
N ILE A 19 29.93 -27.72 -22.49
CA ILE A 19 31.13 -28.43 -22.06
C ILE A 19 30.97 -29.96 -22.21
N VAL A 20 29.79 -30.50 -21.90
CA VAL A 20 29.52 -31.94 -21.77
C VAL A 20 29.05 -32.59 -23.07
N ASP A 21 28.55 -31.82 -24.05
CA ASP A 21 28.19 -32.34 -25.39
C ASP A 21 29.41 -32.83 -26.20
N SER A 22 30.62 -32.74 -25.62
CA SER A 22 31.88 -33.27 -26.13
C SER A 22 32.15 -34.74 -25.78
N GLY A 23 31.20 -35.44 -25.13
CA GLY A 23 31.27 -36.87 -24.86
C GLY A 23 32.04 -37.26 -23.59
N PRO A 24 31.68 -38.38 -22.93
CA PRO A 24 32.20 -38.75 -21.61
C PRO A 24 33.65 -39.29 -21.61
N GLU A 25 34.26 -39.53 -22.77
CA GLU A 25 35.57 -40.21 -22.86
C GLU A 25 36.77 -39.24 -22.96
N GLU A 26 36.57 -37.96 -23.32
CA GLU A 26 37.66 -36.97 -23.46
C GLU A 26 37.76 -35.96 -22.30
N LEU A 27 36.86 -36.03 -21.31
CA LEU A 27 36.78 -35.07 -20.18
C LEU A 27 37.99 -35.10 -19.22
N ASN A 28 38.95 -36.00 -19.42
CA ASN A 28 40.12 -36.16 -18.55
C ASN A 28 41.35 -35.33 -18.99
N ALA A 29 41.28 -34.62 -20.12
CA ALA A 29 42.24 -33.58 -20.46
C ALA A 29 41.56 -32.22 -20.29
N THR A 30 41.96 -31.52 -19.23
CA THR A 30 41.50 -30.21 -18.78
C THR A 30 41.18 -29.32 -19.98
N VAL A 31 39.93 -28.85 -20.13
CA VAL A 31 39.54 -27.87 -21.18
C VAL A 31 40.52 -26.70 -21.23
N LEU A 32 41.06 -26.33 -20.07
CA LEU A 32 42.16 -25.39 -19.91
C LEU A 32 43.43 -25.77 -20.68
N ASP A 33 43.87 -27.02 -20.63
CA ASP A 33 45.06 -27.48 -21.35
C ASP A 33 44.84 -27.47 -22.86
N ASN A 34 43.63 -27.79 -23.31
CA ASN A 34 43.28 -27.71 -24.74
C ASN A 34 43.19 -26.25 -25.20
N LEU A 35 42.64 -25.35 -24.39
CA LEU A 35 42.64 -23.91 -24.65
C LEU A 35 44.06 -23.31 -24.63
N LEU A 36 44.91 -23.77 -23.72
CA LEU A 36 46.31 -23.35 -23.63
C LEU A 36 47.11 -23.84 -24.83
N LYS A 37 46.92 -25.10 -25.25
CA LYS A 37 47.50 -25.65 -26.49
C LYS A 37 47.02 -24.87 -27.71
N PHE A 38 45.72 -24.64 -27.83
CA PHE A 38 45.15 -23.86 -28.93
C PHE A 38 45.71 -22.43 -28.98
N ASN A 39 45.82 -21.76 -27.83
CA ASN A 39 46.42 -20.44 -27.74
C ASN A 39 47.91 -20.47 -28.13
N ALA A 40 48.67 -21.46 -27.66
CA ALA A 40 50.07 -21.62 -28.03
C ALA A 40 50.23 -21.89 -29.54
N ASP A 41 49.41 -22.75 -30.12
CA ASP A 41 49.39 -23.06 -31.56
C ASP A 41 49.01 -21.82 -32.38
N MET A 42 48.07 -21.02 -31.89
CA MET A 42 47.67 -19.78 -32.54
C MET A 42 48.76 -18.71 -32.47
N VAL A 43 49.43 -18.55 -31.33
CA VAL A 43 50.60 -17.67 -31.17
C VAL A 43 51.73 -18.13 -32.08
N ASN A 44 51.97 -19.43 -32.19
CA ASN A 44 52.99 -20.00 -33.08
C ASN A 44 52.62 -19.81 -34.56
N ALA A 45 51.35 -19.99 -34.94
CA ALA A 45 50.86 -19.82 -36.31
C ALA A 45 50.86 -18.35 -36.77
N THR A 46 50.71 -17.41 -35.83
CA THR A 46 50.78 -15.97 -36.08
C THR A 46 52.21 -15.42 -35.95
N ASN A 47 53.14 -16.20 -35.41
CA ASN A 47 54.54 -15.81 -35.29
C ASN A 47 55.18 -15.68 -36.68
N GLY A 48 55.86 -14.55 -36.94
CA GLY A 48 56.37 -14.20 -38.27
C GLY A 48 55.34 -13.58 -39.21
N ARG A 49 54.07 -13.42 -38.80
CA ARG A 49 53.02 -12.73 -39.56
C ARG A 49 52.53 -11.48 -38.81
N GLU A 50 53.37 -10.44 -38.77
CA GLU A 50 53.12 -9.21 -37.99
C GLU A 50 51.75 -8.56 -38.23
N ARG A 51 51.26 -8.56 -39.49
CA ARG A 51 49.92 -8.02 -39.81
C ARG A 51 48.80 -8.79 -39.12
N ILE A 52 48.90 -10.12 -39.07
CA ILE A 52 47.89 -10.98 -38.42
C ILE A 52 47.97 -10.81 -36.91
N GLN A 53 49.18 -10.75 -36.35
CA GLN A 53 49.39 -10.51 -34.93
C GLN A 53 48.81 -9.16 -34.48
N THR A 54 48.95 -8.12 -35.31
CA THR A 54 48.39 -6.79 -35.05
C THR A 54 46.87 -6.80 -35.09
N VAL A 55 46.25 -7.48 -36.06
CA VAL A 55 44.79 -7.63 -36.14
C VAL A 55 44.28 -8.43 -34.96
N PHE A 56 44.95 -9.52 -34.59
CA PHE A 56 44.56 -10.37 -33.46
C PHE A 56 44.55 -9.62 -32.13
N ARG A 57 45.55 -8.77 -31.88
CA ARG A 57 45.58 -7.87 -30.71
C ARG A 57 44.46 -6.83 -30.71
N LYS A 58 43.91 -6.50 -31.88
CA LYS A 58 42.82 -5.54 -32.06
C LYS A 58 41.46 -6.20 -32.17
N VAL A 59 41.33 -7.52 -32.05
CA VAL A 59 40.03 -8.21 -32.17
C VAL A 59 39.03 -7.67 -31.17
N ASP A 60 39.41 -7.49 -29.90
CA ASP A 60 38.52 -6.93 -28.88
C ASP A 60 38.14 -5.47 -29.16
N GLU A 61 39.06 -4.69 -29.75
CA GLU A 61 38.76 -3.33 -30.18
C GLU A 61 37.78 -3.34 -31.36
N ILE A 62 38.03 -4.18 -32.37
CA ILE A 62 37.18 -4.34 -33.54
C ILE A 62 35.77 -4.80 -33.13
N ASP A 63 35.67 -5.73 -32.19
CA ASP A 63 34.39 -6.19 -31.63
C ASP A 63 33.62 -5.04 -30.98
N ARG A 64 34.30 -4.18 -30.21
CA ARG A 64 33.70 -2.96 -29.65
C ARG A 64 33.30 -1.94 -30.71
N PHE A 65 34.08 -1.79 -31.77
CA PHE A 65 33.74 -0.89 -32.88
C PHE A 65 32.56 -1.42 -33.73
N LEU A 66 32.28 -2.73 -33.65
CA LEU A 66 31.14 -3.36 -34.31
C LEU A 66 29.88 -3.38 -33.43
N ASP A 67 29.99 -3.05 -32.14
CA ASP A 67 28.84 -2.91 -31.25
C ASP A 67 28.01 -1.67 -31.65
N PRO A 68 26.76 -1.85 -32.12
CA PRO A 68 25.90 -0.74 -32.52
C PRO A 68 25.62 0.23 -31.37
N VAL A 69 25.64 -0.22 -30.12
CA VAL A 69 25.41 0.63 -28.94
C VAL A 69 26.62 1.56 -28.70
N TRP A 70 27.83 1.05 -28.95
CA TRP A 70 29.06 1.84 -28.84
C TRP A 70 29.13 2.91 -29.93
N LEU A 71 28.75 2.54 -31.16
CA LEU A 71 28.67 3.47 -32.28
C LEU A 71 27.62 4.56 -32.03
N ASP A 72 26.41 4.22 -31.60
CA ASP A 72 25.34 5.18 -31.34
C ASP A 72 25.74 6.20 -30.26
N THR A 73 26.38 5.75 -29.18
CA THR A 73 26.89 6.60 -28.10
C THR A 73 27.98 7.57 -28.58
N LYS A 74 28.81 7.15 -29.55
CA LYS A 74 29.90 7.97 -30.11
C LYS A 74 29.45 8.86 -31.27
N GLN A 75 28.50 8.42 -32.06
CA GLN A 75 27.97 9.15 -33.21
C GLN A 75 27.09 10.31 -32.72
N SER A 76 26.25 10.04 -31.70
CA SER A 76 25.48 11.03 -30.93
C SER A 76 26.32 12.11 -30.22
N GLN A 77 27.66 12.09 -30.35
CA GLN A 77 28.54 13.16 -29.87
C GLN A 77 28.70 14.32 -30.86
N SER A 78 28.26 14.17 -32.10
CA SER A 78 28.21 15.26 -33.07
C SER A 78 27.31 16.39 -32.57
N GLN A 79 27.80 17.63 -32.63
CA GLN A 79 27.05 18.81 -32.15
C GLN A 79 25.73 19.01 -32.90
N ILE A 80 25.65 18.56 -34.16
CA ILE A 80 24.45 18.67 -35.00
C ILE A 80 23.37 17.70 -34.51
N GLU A 81 23.74 16.44 -34.24
CA GLU A 81 22.80 15.42 -33.75
C GLU A 81 22.28 15.77 -32.35
N LYS A 82 23.12 16.32 -31.47
CA LYS A 82 22.68 16.84 -30.17
C LYS A 82 21.69 17.99 -30.31
N ALA A 83 21.91 18.90 -31.26
CA ALA A 83 21.00 20.00 -31.51
C ALA A 83 19.65 19.50 -32.04
N GLU A 84 19.67 18.52 -32.95
CA GLU A 84 18.45 17.88 -33.45
C GLU A 84 17.66 17.16 -32.36
N VAL A 85 18.34 16.44 -31.46
CA VAL A 85 17.70 15.80 -30.30
C VAL A 85 17.06 16.82 -29.37
N ILE A 86 17.76 17.92 -29.06
CA ILE A 86 17.23 19.00 -28.23
C ILE A 86 16.03 19.68 -28.89
N LEU A 87 16.09 19.93 -30.20
CA LEU A 87 14.99 20.52 -30.96
C LEU A 87 13.78 19.58 -31.06
N SER A 88 14.01 18.27 -31.21
CA SER A 88 12.93 17.28 -31.22
C SER A 88 12.24 17.15 -29.86
N GLU A 89 12.97 17.39 -28.77
CA GLU A 89 12.48 17.30 -27.39
C GLU A 89 12.10 18.67 -26.80
N GLU A 90 12.17 19.76 -27.57
CA GLU A 90 11.95 21.13 -27.08
C GLU A 90 10.59 21.27 -26.39
N ALA A 91 9.53 20.77 -27.01
CA ALA A 91 8.18 20.81 -26.44
C ALA A 91 8.07 20.04 -25.11
N ASN A 92 8.77 18.91 -24.99
CA ASN A 92 8.79 18.10 -23.76
C ASN A 92 9.60 18.80 -22.66
N ILE A 93 10.71 19.44 -23.00
CA ILE A 93 11.53 20.22 -22.06
C ILE A 93 10.73 21.41 -21.53
N ILE A 94 10.04 22.14 -22.41
CA ILE A 94 9.21 23.29 -22.01
C ILE A 94 8.10 22.82 -21.06
N LYS A 95 7.39 21.75 -21.41
CA LYS A 95 6.33 21.19 -20.57
C LYS A 95 6.87 20.75 -19.21
N MET A 96 8.03 20.09 -19.16
CA MET A 96 8.66 19.69 -17.90
C MET A 96 9.00 20.90 -17.01
N VAL A 97 9.43 22.02 -17.61
CA VAL A 97 9.70 23.27 -16.88
C VAL A 97 8.40 23.89 -16.36
N GLU A 98 7.32 23.86 -17.13
CA GLU A 98 5.99 24.33 -16.68
C GLU A 98 5.48 23.49 -15.50
N ASP A 99 5.54 22.17 -15.62
CA ASP A 99 5.14 21.23 -14.56
C ASP A 99 5.98 21.43 -13.28
N LEU A 100 7.30 21.64 -13.43
CA LEU A 100 8.18 21.92 -12.29
C LEU A 100 7.86 23.26 -11.63
N ASN A 101 7.54 24.29 -12.40
CA ASN A 101 7.12 25.59 -11.86
C ASN A 101 5.75 25.49 -11.15
N GLU A 102 4.83 24.68 -11.65
CA GLU A 102 3.57 24.40 -10.97
C GLU A 102 3.79 23.66 -9.65
N LEU A 103 4.69 22.68 -9.64
CA LEU A 103 5.08 21.95 -8.44
C LEU A 103 5.72 22.88 -7.40
N ASP A 104 6.58 23.80 -7.82
CA ASP A 104 7.21 24.77 -6.91
C ASP A 104 6.17 25.72 -6.28
N LYS A 105 5.14 26.11 -7.03
CA LYS A 105 3.99 26.88 -6.50
C LYS A 105 3.16 26.08 -5.50
N LEU A 106 3.09 24.75 -5.66
CA LEU A 106 2.33 23.85 -4.78
C LEU A 106 3.13 23.39 -3.55
N ARG A 107 4.46 23.51 -3.55
CA ARG A 107 5.33 23.22 -2.40
C ARG A 107 4.86 23.87 -1.09
N PRO A 108 4.52 25.17 -1.01
CA PRO A 108 4.06 25.79 0.24
C PRO A 108 2.70 25.25 0.73
N VAL A 109 1.89 24.62 -0.12
CA VAL A 109 0.64 23.96 0.31
C VAL A 109 0.95 22.66 1.06
N LEU A 110 1.97 21.92 0.61
CA LEU A 110 2.46 20.71 1.27
C LEU A 110 3.19 21.03 2.58
N GLU A 111 3.88 22.17 2.64
CA GLU A 111 4.53 22.71 3.84
C GLU A 111 3.57 23.49 4.74
N SER A 112 2.26 23.50 4.44
CA SER A 112 1.28 24.20 5.26
C SER A 112 1.20 23.58 6.66
N ASN A 113 1.30 24.43 7.68
CA ASN A 113 1.10 24.07 9.09
C ASN A 113 -0.22 23.32 9.33
N ALA A 114 -1.23 23.48 8.46
CA ALA A 114 -2.50 22.75 8.57
C ALA A 114 -2.35 21.23 8.35
N ILE A 115 -1.40 20.80 7.52
CA ILE A 115 -1.08 19.38 7.30
C ILE A 115 -0.23 18.86 8.46
N GLU A 116 0.72 19.68 8.94
CA GLU A 116 1.55 19.35 10.11
C GLU A 116 0.72 19.19 11.39
N ASP A 117 -0.30 20.03 11.59
CA ASP A 117 -1.20 20.00 12.74
C ASP A 117 -2.31 18.94 12.66
N ALA A 118 -2.46 18.26 11.51
CA ALA A 118 -3.53 17.27 11.31
C ALA A 118 -3.52 16.13 12.35
N PRO A 119 -2.38 15.55 12.77
CA PRO A 119 -2.35 14.53 13.82
C PRO A 119 -2.80 15.08 15.18
N ASN A 120 -2.42 16.32 15.51
CA ASN A 120 -2.82 16.99 16.76
C ASN A 120 -4.33 17.25 16.79
N LEU A 121 -4.89 17.72 15.68
CA LEU A 121 -6.34 17.91 15.51
C LEU A 121 -7.10 16.58 15.58
N SER A 122 -6.57 15.51 14.97
CA SER A 122 -7.14 14.16 15.03
C SER A 122 -7.19 13.62 16.46
N SER A 123 -6.11 13.81 17.23
CA SER A 123 -6.05 13.42 18.64
C SER A 123 -7.08 14.18 19.48
N LYS A 124 -7.16 15.51 19.33
CA LYS A 124 -8.20 16.32 19.99
C LYS A 124 -9.61 15.87 19.60
N LEU A 125 -9.88 15.61 18.33
CA LEU A 125 -11.16 15.09 17.89
C LEU A 125 -11.48 13.73 18.50
N GLY A 126 -10.48 12.85 18.63
CA GLY A 126 -10.60 11.58 19.35
C GLY A 126 -11.04 11.75 20.80
N THR A 127 -10.42 12.68 21.53
CA THR A 127 -10.82 12.99 22.92
C THR A 127 -12.25 13.54 23.02
N ILE A 128 -12.65 14.42 22.09
CA ILE A 128 -14.01 14.96 22.04
C ILE A 128 -15.02 13.85 21.76
N ARG A 129 -14.72 12.94 20.81
CA ARG A 129 -15.58 11.78 20.53
C ARG A 129 -15.73 10.86 21.74
N ALA A 130 -14.64 10.60 22.47
CA ALA A 130 -14.71 9.82 23.70
C ALA A 130 -15.59 10.48 24.76
N CYS A 131 -15.46 11.80 24.93
CA CYS A 131 -16.34 12.58 25.81
C CYS A 131 -17.80 12.53 25.36
N GLN A 132 -18.06 12.71 24.07
CA GLN A 132 -19.41 12.67 23.50
C GLN A 132 -20.07 11.30 23.71
N ASN A 133 -19.34 10.20 23.50
CA ASN A 133 -19.86 8.86 23.76
C ASN A 133 -20.24 8.67 25.24
N ASN A 134 -19.41 9.17 26.15
CA ASN A 134 -19.70 9.12 27.58
C ASN A 134 -20.96 9.94 27.92
N LEU A 135 -21.07 11.17 27.40
CA LEU A 135 -22.25 12.01 27.58
C LEU A 135 -23.52 11.35 27.05
N THR A 136 -23.49 10.77 25.85
CA THR A 136 -24.64 10.06 25.29
C THR A 136 -25.07 8.89 26.18
N SER A 137 -24.10 8.10 26.68
CA SER A 137 -24.40 6.99 27.59
C SER A 137 -25.02 7.47 28.92
N GLN A 138 -24.53 8.57 29.49
CA GLN A 138 -25.12 9.16 30.70
C GLN A 138 -26.55 9.65 30.45
N VAL A 139 -26.79 10.33 29.31
CA VAL A 139 -28.13 10.81 28.93
C VAL A 139 -29.10 9.64 28.76
N GLU A 140 -28.68 8.56 28.10
CA GLU A 140 -29.50 7.35 27.95
C GLU A 140 -29.85 6.72 29.31
N ALA A 141 -28.89 6.67 30.24
CA ALA A 141 -29.12 6.16 31.59
C ALA A 141 -30.16 7.01 32.35
N ILE A 142 -30.02 8.34 32.31
CA ILE A 142 -30.95 9.28 32.96
C ILE A 142 -32.35 9.18 32.34
N ILE A 143 -32.45 9.08 31.01
CA ILE A 143 -33.74 8.92 30.32
C ILE A 143 -34.41 7.61 30.76
N LYS A 144 -33.63 6.53 30.89
CA LYS A 144 -34.16 5.24 31.36
C LYS A 144 -34.67 5.32 32.79
N GLU A 145 -33.91 5.93 33.69
CA GLU A 145 -34.30 6.13 35.08
C GLU A 145 -35.57 6.98 35.20
N SER A 146 -35.64 8.10 34.46
CA SER A 146 -36.82 8.96 34.40
C SER A 146 -38.06 8.21 33.92
N ARG A 147 -37.93 7.39 32.87
CA ARG A 147 -39.02 6.55 32.38
C ARG A 147 -39.47 5.53 33.42
N ASN A 148 -38.53 4.89 34.11
CA ASN A 148 -38.86 3.93 35.16
C ASN A 148 -39.66 4.61 36.30
N CYS A 149 -39.20 5.77 36.76
CA CYS A 149 -39.90 6.56 37.77
C CYS A 149 -41.33 6.93 37.33
N LEU A 150 -41.51 7.37 36.08
CA LEU A 150 -42.85 7.66 35.54
C LEU A 150 -43.75 6.41 35.46
N THR A 151 -43.18 5.25 35.12
CA THR A 151 -43.94 3.98 35.13
C THR A 151 -44.33 3.56 36.53
N GLU A 152 -43.46 3.72 37.52
CA GLU A 152 -43.75 3.47 38.93
C GLU A 152 -44.83 4.41 39.46
N GLN A 153 -44.75 5.71 39.11
CA GLN A 153 -45.78 6.68 39.45
C GLN A 153 -47.14 6.30 38.86
N THR A 154 -47.16 5.88 37.60
CA THR A 154 -48.40 5.46 36.92
C THR A 154 -48.98 4.20 37.59
N LEU A 155 -48.14 3.25 37.96
CA LEU A 155 -48.56 2.03 38.67
C LEU A 155 -49.11 2.36 40.07
N MET A 156 -48.42 3.22 40.82
CA MET A 156 -48.90 3.70 42.12
C MET A 156 -50.25 4.39 41.98
N MET A 157 -50.42 5.26 40.99
CA MET A 157 -51.69 5.95 40.74
C MET A 157 -52.82 4.97 40.39
N ASN A 158 -52.55 3.95 39.58
CA ASN A 158 -53.53 2.92 39.25
C ASN A 158 -53.94 2.11 40.49
N ASN A 159 -52.97 1.71 41.32
CA ASN A 159 -53.25 1.02 42.58
C ASN A 159 -54.07 1.90 43.53
N LEU A 160 -53.74 3.18 43.62
CA LEU A 160 -54.45 4.16 44.44
C LEU A 160 -55.90 4.32 43.96
N ASN A 161 -56.11 4.47 42.64
CA ASN A 161 -57.44 4.51 42.05
C ASN A 161 -58.24 3.23 42.34
N GLN A 162 -57.63 2.04 42.26
CA GLN A 162 -58.28 0.78 42.61
C GLN A 162 -58.65 0.71 44.10
N LEU A 163 -57.77 1.18 44.99
CA LEU A 163 -58.07 1.26 46.41
C LEU A 163 -59.24 2.20 46.71
N PHE A 164 -59.31 3.35 46.04
CA PHE A 164 -60.44 4.27 46.18
C PHE A 164 -61.75 3.64 45.69
N LEU A 165 -61.76 2.98 44.53
CA LEU A 165 -62.95 2.28 44.04
C LEU A 165 -63.41 1.19 45.03
N ASN A 166 -62.49 0.39 45.56
CA ASN A 166 -62.81 -0.61 46.56
C ASN A 166 -63.36 0.02 47.86
N TRP A 167 -62.77 1.13 48.31
CA TRP A 167 -63.30 1.86 49.46
C TRP A 167 -64.69 2.42 49.20
N ASP A 168 -64.94 3.01 48.04
CA ASP A 168 -66.26 3.50 47.64
C ASP A 168 -67.30 2.37 47.60
N ASP A 169 -66.95 1.19 47.07
CA ASP A 169 -67.81 0.00 47.08
C ASP A 169 -68.10 -0.48 48.52
N THR A 170 -67.08 -0.52 49.38
CA THR A 170 -67.28 -0.89 50.79
C THR A 170 -68.13 0.14 51.54
N MET A 171 -67.99 1.44 51.25
CA MET A 171 -68.83 2.48 51.84
C MET A 171 -70.27 2.39 51.33
N ALA A 172 -70.47 2.19 50.02
CA ALA A 172 -71.80 2.04 49.43
C ALA A 172 -72.53 0.81 50.00
N THR A 173 -71.83 -0.30 50.25
CA THR A 173 -72.43 -1.49 50.89
C THR A 173 -72.79 -1.23 52.35
N LEU A 174 -71.94 -0.53 53.11
CA LEU A 174 -72.24 -0.11 54.48
C LEU A 174 -73.43 0.89 54.55
N GLU A 175 -73.52 1.83 53.61
CA GLU A 175 -74.64 2.77 53.51
C GLU A 175 -75.96 2.06 53.17
N LYS A 176 -75.93 1.11 52.23
CA LYS A 176 -77.09 0.26 51.92
C LYS A 176 -77.54 -0.53 53.16
N ALA A 177 -76.60 -1.14 53.88
CA ALA A 177 -76.90 -1.88 55.12
C ALA A 177 -77.49 -0.97 56.22
N LYS A 178 -76.97 0.26 56.36
CA LYS A 178 -77.49 1.26 57.30
C LYS A 178 -78.89 1.74 56.91
N THR A 179 -79.16 1.93 55.62
CA THR A 179 -80.46 2.37 55.11
C THR A 179 -81.52 1.28 55.26
N GLN A 180 -81.16 0.02 55.02
CA GLN A 180 -82.03 -1.14 55.30
C GLN A 180 -82.35 -1.30 56.80
N ARG A 181 -81.40 -0.96 57.68
CA ARG A 181 -81.62 -0.93 59.13
C ARG A 181 -82.54 0.21 59.59
N ASN A 182 -82.66 1.27 58.79
CA ASN A 182 -83.46 2.46 59.09
C ASN A 182 -84.79 2.52 58.32
N LEU A 183 -85.20 1.44 57.63
CA LEU A 183 -86.59 1.34 57.17
C LEU A 183 -87.50 1.22 58.41
N PRO A 184 -88.56 2.04 58.54
CA PRO A 184 -89.53 1.88 59.60
C PRO A 184 -90.21 0.51 59.45
N ILE A 185 -90.33 -0.20 60.57
CA ILE A 185 -91.24 -1.34 60.69
C ILE A 185 -92.65 -0.72 60.69
N ASP A 186 -93.35 -0.82 59.56
CA ASP A 186 -94.80 -1.06 59.43
C ASP A 186 -95.18 -1.23 57.95
#